data_AF-A0A5J4UCN4-F1
#
_entry.id   AF-A0A5J4UCN4-F1
#
_cell.length_a   1.000
_cell.length_b   1.000
_cell.length_c   1.000
_cell.angle_alpha   90.00
_cell.angle_beta   90.00
_cell.angle_gamma   90.00
#
_symmetry.space_group_name_H-M   'P 1'
#
loop_
_entity.id
_entity.type
_entity.pdbx_description
1 polymer ?
#
loop_
_entity_poly.entity_id
_entity_poly.type
_entity_poly.pdbx_seq_one_letter_code
_entity_poly.pdbx_strand_id
1 'polypeptide(L)'
;MRSITSKDDKTVEAMFEFQHHPTSVSMALGMTTTEVQSASRCYCREPDRSQGEGFRQPSLLSLNGDKRVAEEIKLLISINQSPGMEQVADLIEQRRRSEVMSTIEIAIILELLGQVEQQDVPVELPSPQYVSALLHKYQLNAGKSTALAHARSLAAVRSNFKNWLVKLFTVKLILGLKTKQFHNGDEISLEIDISCIVAKNIGSSRAPSEQLEVNPGHISLMLTISPECPSPKPFIIVSGLNDFITMRHYSKMRNDCDKKQRKEHYYSETQKLVFLFDGHVTLGNKQSLANFADENANVVIFPSMLMHVMQLVNRVVARNFRGKYCKTLRRLVLALRNGNESRALTATKMCRLIVRAAIDAVSTQLPGVKNEVADALSRLTRSGDYELKEKIFRQTCLQMNFNPTIDLFSQHFNNLLPRFMSTIIGRGKIAIDALNQTWKMELPWIHPPIPLLPAVLKKIREEQIEAMIIAPLQPGQIWYTELVNENARSHMLGWSNEIVEPATSLIKKNLKLSPEEICCFLMDRKPEKEEYSQERFQEYQTYPEEQET
;
A
#
# COMPACT_ATOMS: atom_id res chain seq x y z
N MET A 1 55.73 12.49 22.91
CA MET A 1 56.57 13.32 22.01
C MET A 1 55.98 13.25 20.61
N ARG A 2 55.56 14.38 20.04
CA ARG A 2 55.12 14.46 18.63
C ARG A 2 56.33 14.21 17.72
N SER A 3 56.15 13.45 16.65
CA SER A 3 57.20 13.20 15.64
C SER A 3 57.51 14.50 14.89
N ILE A 4 58.71 15.04 15.08
CA ILE A 4 59.22 16.26 14.43
C ILE A 4 59.45 15.95 12.95
N THR A 5 58.43 16.14 12.12
CA THR A 5 58.53 15.81 10.68
C THR A 5 57.81 16.79 9.77
N SER A 6 57.03 17.74 10.30
CA SER A 6 56.31 18.72 9.48
C SER A 6 57.07 20.05 9.35
N LYS A 7 56.87 20.75 8.23
CA LYS A 7 57.39 22.12 7.99
C LYS A 7 56.87 23.11 9.04
N ASP A 8 55.70 22.83 9.63
CA ASP A 8 55.11 23.65 10.70
C ASP A 8 55.84 23.45 12.04
N ASP A 9 56.30 22.23 12.36
CA ASP A 9 57.11 21.96 13.57
C ASP A 9 58.41 22.77 13.56
N LYS A 10 59.12 22.77 12.41
CA LYS A 10 60.36 23.54 12.22
C LYS A 10 60.12 25.04 12.32
N THR A 11 58.95 25.51 11.89
CA THR A 11 58.59 26.93 11.96
C THR A 11 58.32 27.34 13.41
N VAL A 12 57.63 26.49 14.18
CA VAL A 12 57.37 26.75 15.61
C VAL A 12 58.64 26.65 16.44
N GLU A 13 59.53 25.70 16.16
CA GLU A 13 60.84 25.60 16.81
C GLU A 13 61.66 26.88 16.58
N ALA A 14 61.73 27.37 15.33
CA ALA A 14 62.35 28.66 15.02
C ALA A 14 61.64 29.84 15.71
N MET A 15 60.33 29.80 15.92
CA MET A 15 59.65 30.83 16.71
C MET A 15 60.16 30.90 18.16
N PHE A 16 60.53 29.78 18.78
CA PHE A 16 61.13 29.79 20.11
C PHE A 16 62.57 30.30 20.08
N GLU A 17 63.36 29.94 19.07
CA GLU A 17 64.74 30.42 18.91
C GLU A 17 64.83 31.93 18.71
N PHE A 18 63.89 32.52 17.97
CA PHE A 18 63.88 33.95 17.62
C PHE A 18 62.94 34.79 18.49
N GLN A 19 62.70 34.39 19.75
CA GLN A 19 61.88 35.13 20.73
C GLN A 19 60.50 35.55 20.17
N HIS A 20 59.89 34.67 19.39
CA HIS A 20 58.56 34.83 18.80
C HIS A 20 58.42 35.99 17.79
N HIS A 21 59.51 36.54 17.26
CA HIS A 21 59.46 37.58 16.21
C HIS A 21 59.26 36.98 14.81
N PRO A 22 58.07 37.12 14.17
CA PRO A 22 57.76 36.44 12.91
C PRO A 22 58.65 36.89 11.74
N THR A 23 59.10 38.15 11.75
CA THR A 23 60.01 38.71 10.74
C THR A 23 61.40 38.07 10.79
N SER A 24 61.89 37.77 12.01
CA SER A 24 63.19 37.12 12.21
C SER A 24 63.16 35.67 11.72
N VAL A 25 62.08 34.96 12.01
CA VAL A 25 61.83 33.58 11.52
C VAL A 25 61.65 33.56 10.01
N SER A 26 60.94 34.54 9.44
CA SER A 26 60.76 34.74 8.00
C SER A 26 62.10 34.87 7.28
N MET A 27 63.01 35.69 7.81
CA MET A 27 64.36 35.84 7.26
C MET A 27 65.21 34.57 7.40
N ALA A 28 65.09 33.85 8.51
CA ALA A 28 65.85 32.63 8.78
C ALA A 28 65.42 31.43 7.93
N LEU A 29 64.11 31.28 7.67
CA LEU A 29 63.54 30.15 6.94
C LEU A 29 63.25 30.43 5.46
N GLY A 30 63.52 31.66 4.98
CA GLY A 30 63.22 32.08 3.60
C GLY A 30 61.72 32.06 3.26
N MET A 31 60.87 32.23 4.28
CA MET A 31 59.42 32.24 4.17
C MET A 31 58.90 33.67 4.32
N THR A 32 57.71 33.97 3.81
CA THR A 32 57.04 35.26 4.09
C THR A 32 56.54 35.29 5.54
N THR A 33 56.43 36.48 6.14
CA THR A 33 55.85 36.65 7.49
C THR A 33 54.44 36.06 7.59
N THR A 34 53.67 36.12 6.51
CA THR A 34 52.32 35.53 6.43
C THR A 34 52.36 34.00 6.45
N GLU A 35 53.33 33.37 5.79
CA GLU A 35 53.52 31.92 5.82
C GLU A 35 53.98 31.44 7.20
N VAL A 36 54.86 32.19 7.87
CA VAL A 36 55.27 31.91 9.26
C VAL A 36 54.05 31.94 10.19
N GLN A 37 53.24 32.99 10.11
CA GLN A 37 52.00 33.09 10.90
C GLN A 37 50.97 32.00 10.54
N SER A 38 50.91 31.56 9.28
CA SER A 38 50.02 30.48 8.85
C SER A 38 50.47 29.11 9.37
N ALA A 39 51.78 28.84 9.33
CA ALA A 39 52.39 27.61 9.85
C ALA A 39 52.19 27.48 11.37
N SER A 40 52.46 28.53 12.13
CA SER A 40 52.25 28.53 13.59
C SER A 40 50.77 28.35 13.96
N ARG A 41 49.86 28.97 13.20
CA ARG A 41 48.41 28.73 13.35
C ARG A 41 48.02 27.30 13.04
N CYS A 42 48.64 26.67 12.04
CA CYS A 42 48.37 25.26 11.73
C CYS A 42 48.93 24.33 12.80
N TYR A 43 50.11 24.61 13.35
CA TYR A 43 50.70 23.82 14.45
C TYR A 43 49.81 23.79 15.70
N CYS A 44 49.25 24.93 16.11
CA CYS A 44 48.37 24.99 17.27
C CYS A 44 46.99 24.31 17.03
N ARG A 45 46.58 24.13 15.77
CA ARG A 45 45.23 23.69 15.37
C ARG A 45 45.13 22.28 14.82
N GLU A 46 46.24 21.71 14.37
CA GLU A 46 46.32 20.44 13.66
C GLU A 46 45.32 20.30 12.45
N PRO A 47 45.16 21.32 11.58
CA PRO A 47 44.35 21.16 10.38
C PRO A 47 45.05 20.24 9.38
N ASP A 48 44.27 19.41 8.69
CA ASP A 48 44.80 18.50 7.67
C ASP A 48 45.17 19.31 6.41
N ARG A 49 46.46 19.34 6.08
CA ARG A 49 46.95 19.81 4.79
C ARG A 49 47.08 18.60 3.87
N SER A 50 46.00 18.26 3.17
CA SER A 50 46.02 17.15 2.21
C SER A 50 46.97 17.44 1.04
N GLN A 51 48.09 16.69 1.04
CA GLN A 51 49.13 16.47 0.03
C GLN A 51 49.40 17.58 -1.00
N GLY A 52 50.52 18.28 -0.78
CA GLY A 52 51.24 19.12 -1.74
C GLY A 52 52.23 20.02 -1.00
N GLU A 53 53.47 20.16 -1.48
CA GLU A 53 54.56 20.94 -0.85
C GLU A 53 54.32 22.47 -0.78
N GLY A 54 53.11 22.95 -1.08
CA GLY A 54 52.72 24.36 -1.03
C GLY A 54 51.72 24.67 0.08
N PHE A 55 51.70 25.92 0.55
CA PHE A 55 50.72 26.46 1.49
C PHE A 55 49.30 26.47 0.89
N ARG A 56 48.65 25.31 0.77
CA ARG A 56 47.20 25.22 0.52
C ARG A 56 46.45 25.76 1.74
N GLN A 57 45.27 26.33 1.52
CA GLN A 57 44.41 26.77 2.61
C GLN A 57 44.10 25.56 3.53
N PRO A 58 44.28 25.72 4.86
CA PRO A 58 44.02 24.63 5.81
C PRO A 58 42.55 24.20 5.77
N SER A 59 42.29 22.91 6.03
CA SER A 59 40.92 22.41 6.21
C SER A 59 40.18 23.22 7.28
N LEU A 60 38.86 23.40 7.09
CA LEU A 60 38.05 24.21 8.01
C LEU A 60 38.02 23.60 9.42
N LEU A 61 38.07 22.29 9.58
CA LEU A 61 38.24 21.63 10.89
C LEU A 61 39.58 20.88 10.96
N SER A 62 40.05 20.62 12.17
CA SER A 62 41.13 19.66 12.41
C SER A 62 40.73 18.25 11.97
N LEU A 63 41.71 17.35 11.74
CA LEU A 63 41.41 15.95 11.41
C LEU A 63 40.56 15.27 12.51
N ASN A 64 40.78 15.65 13.77
CA ASN A 64 39.99 15.19 14.91
C ASN A 64 38.60 15.84 14.96
N GLY A 65 38.49 17.11 14.59
CA GLY A 65 37.23 17.85 14.47
C GLY A 65 36.31 17.23 13.43
N ASP A 66 36.84 16.94 12.25
CA ASP A 66 36.13 16.21 11.18
C ASP A 66 35.55 14.88 11.68
N LYS A 67 36.36 14.09 12.40
CA LYS A 67 35.93 12.79 12.95
C LYS A 67 34.85 12.94 14.01
N ARG A 68 35.01 13.90 14.93
CA ARG A 68 34.04 14.16 16.00
C ARG A 68 32.69 14.61 15.46
N VAL A 69 32.67 15.51 14.49
CA VAL A 69 31.43 15.91 13.81
C VAL A 69 30.78 14.71 13.11
N ALA A 70 31.57 13.86 12.45
CA ALA A 70 31.05 12.64 11.83
C ALA A 70 30.49 11.64 12.86
N GLU A 71 31.13 11.48 14.01
CA GLU A 71 30.66 10.64 15.13
C GLU A 71 29.36 11.17 15.74
N GLU A 72 29.25 12.48 15.93
CA GLU A 72 28.05 13.14 16.43
C GLU A 72 26.88 12.98 15.45
N ILE A 73 27.12 13.15 14.15
CA ILE A 73 26.11 12.87 13.12
C ILE A 73 25.71 11.39 13.12
N LYS A 74 26.65 10.45 13.28
CA LYS A 74 26.34 9.01 13.40
C LYS A 74 25.49 8.72 14.63
N LEU A 75 25.78 9.38 15.76
CA LEU A 75 24.97 9.27 16.98
C LEU A 75 23.56 9.80 16.75
N LEU A 76 23.42 10.99 16.16
CA LEU A 76 22.13 11.58 15.80
C LEU A 76 21.32 10.68 14.87
N ILE A 77 21.98 10.04 13.89
CA ILE A 77 21.36 9.03 13.02
C ILE A 77 20.89 7.82 13.84
N SER A 78 21.71 7.33 14.79
CA SER A 78 21.35 6.17 15.63
C SER A 78 20.13 6.41 16.52
N ILE A 79 19.90 7.66 16.94
CA ILE A 79 18.71 8.07 17.73
C ILE A 79 17.57 8.62 16.86
N ASN A 80 17.60 8.38 15.54
CA ASN A 80 16.59 8.81 14.56
C ASN A 80 16.40 10.33 14.43
N GLN A 81 17.39 11.13 14.83
CA GLN A 81 17.42 12.59 14.69
C GLN A 81 18.38 13.01 13.56
N SER A 82 18.26 12.36 12.40
CA SER A 82 19.12 12.62 11.24
C SER A 82 19.12 14.11 10.87
N PRO A 83 20.28 14.80 10.98
CA PRO A 83 20.35 16.24 10.80
C PRO A 83 20.21 16.62 9.31
N GLY A 84 19.57 17.77 9.06
CA GLY A 84 19.57 18.40 7.74
C GLY A 84 20.90 19.13 7.46
N MET A 85 21.11 19.57 6.21
CA MET A 85 22.34 20.27 5.79
C MET A 85 22.67 21.51 6.65
N GLU A 86 21.65 22.28 7.04
CA GLU A 86 21.79 23.46 7.91
C GLU A 86 22.25 23.06 9.32
N GLN A 87 21.66 22.01 9.90
CA GLN A 87 22.06 21.51 11.22
C GLN A 87 23.46 20.91 11.21
N VAL A 88 23.88 20.28 10.11
CA VAL A 88 25.27 19.83 9.93
C VAL A 88 26.23 21.02 9.85
N ALA A 89 25.83 22.10 9.17
CA ALA A 89 26.61 23.33 9.15
C ALA A 89 26.76 23.94 10.54
N ASP A 90 25.69 23.96 11.35
CA ASP A 90 25.73 24.43 12.74
C ASP A 90 26.68 23.61 13.61
N LEU A 91 26.67 22.27 13.47
CA LEU A 91 27.59 21.38 14.20
C LEU A 91 29.05 21.64 13.82
N ILE A 92 29.33 21.89 12.54
CA ILE A 92 30.68 22.24 12.05
C ILE A 92 31.10 23.60 12.62
N GLU A 93 30.20 24.59 12.65
CA GLU A 93 30.46 25.92 13.21
C GLU A 93 30.76 25.85 14.71
N GLN A 94 29.95 25.10 15.48
CA GLN A 94 30.16 24.89 16.91
C GLN A 94 31.51 24.21 17.18
N ARG A 95 31.84 23.17 16.40
CA ARG A 95 33.13 22.49 16.51
C ARG A 95 34.28 23.45 16.18
N ARG A 96 34.14 24.25 15.14
CA ARG A 96 35.15 25.24 14.72
C ARG A 96 35.40 26.27 15.83
N ARG A 97 34.35 26.79 16.46
CA ARG A 97 34.47 27.72 17.60
C ARG A 97 35.23 27.07 18.76
N SER A 98 34.89 25.83 19.11
CA SER A 98 35.60 25.09 20.16
C SER A 98 37.09 24.91 19.85
N GLU A 99 37.44 24.59 18.59
CA GLU A 99 38.86 24.44 18.20
C GLU A 99 39.61 25.77 18.21
N VAL A 100 38.98 26.87 17.79
CA VAL A 100 39.59 28.22 17.91
C VAL A 100 39.90 28.52 19.38
N MET A 101 38.95 28.29 20.30
CA MET A 101 39.17 28.51 21.73
C MET A 101 40.34 27.70 22.28
N SER A 102 40.40 26.39 21.98
CA SER A 102 41.54 25.56 22.39
C SER A 102 42.87 25.99 21.77
N THR A 103 42.85 26.60 20.58
CA THR A 103 44.04 27.14 19.92
C THR A 103 44.59 28.35 20.67
N ILE A 104 43.70 29.23 21.14
CA ILE A 104 44.08 30.40 21.94
C ILE A 104 44.73 29.93 23.24
N GLU A 105 44.15 28.92 23.91
CA GLU A 105 44.73 28.33 25.13
C GLU A 105 46.13 27.77 24.88
N ILE A 106 46.32 27.00 23.80
CA ILE A 106 47.63 26.45 23.43
C ILE A 106 48.61 27.58 23.09
N ALA A 107 48.18 28.61 22.35
CA ALA A 107 49.03 29.74 22.00
C ALA A 107 49.50 30.53 23.23
N ILE A 108 48.64 30.68 24.25
CA ILE A 108 48.99 31.30 25.54
C ILE A 108 50.01 30.45 26.29
N ILE A 109 49.80 29.13 26.37
CA ILE A 109 50.73 28.19 27.01
C ILE A 109 52.11 28.22 26.34
N LEU A 110 52.15 28.39 25.02
CA LEU A 110 53.37 28.45 24.23
C LEU A 110 53.96 29.87 24.11
N GLU A 111 53.43 30.85 24.85
CA GLU A 111 53.87 32.26 24.86
C GLU A 111 53.82 32.97 23.49
N LEU A 112 53.00 32.46 22.56
CA LEU A 112 52.79 33.00 21.22
C LEU A 112 51.76 34.14 21.21
N LEU A 113 51.90 35.11 22.13
CA LEU A 113 50.89 36.14 22.43
C LEU A 113 50.53 37.04 21.24
N GLY A 114 51.48 37.32 20.34
CA GLY A 114 51.22 38.08 19.11
C GLY A 114 50.26 37.39 18.12
N GLN A 115 49.91 36.12 18.34
CA GLN A 115 48.91 35.38 17.55
C GLN A 115 47.49 35.47 18.16
N VAL A 116 47.33 35.97 19.37
CA VAL A 116 46.03 36.07 20.05
C VAL A 116 45.24 37.28 19.53
N GLU A 117 45.90 38.41 19.30
CA GLU A 117 45.27 39.64 18.78
C GLU A 117 44.75 39.54 17.33
N GLN A 118 45.20 38.53 16.56
CA GLN A 118 44.72 38.27 15.20
C GLN A 118 43.59 37.22 15.11
N GLN A 119 43.09 36.73 16.25
CA GLN A 119 42.05 35.68 16.29
C GLN A 119 40.62 36.19 16.49
N ASP A 120 40.43 37.51 16.59
CA ASP A 120 39.12 38.18 16.63
C ASP A 120 38.42 38.25 15.25
N VAL A 121 38.84 37.41 14.31
CA VAL A 121 38.25 37.31 12.97
C VAL A 121 37.00 36.45 13.06
N PRO A 122 35.85 36.89 12.49
CA PRO A 122 34.62 36.11 12.50
C PRO A 122 34.86 34.71 11.94
N VAL A 123 34.35 33.70 12.65
CA VAL A 123 34.46 32.31 12.22
C VAL A 123 33.83 32.15 10.84
N GLU A 124 34.64 31.82 9.83
CA GLU A 124 34.15 31.54 8.48
C GLU A 124 33.10 30.43 8.54
N LEU A 125 31.92 30.71 8.00
CA LEU A 125 30.83 29.75 7.90
C LEU A 125 31.21 28.62 6.92
N PRO A 126 30.87 27.36 7.21
CA PRO A 126 31.13 26.27 6.30
C PRO A 126 30.36 26.45 4.99
N SER A 127 31.07 26.37 3.85
CA SER A 127 30.40 26.38 2.55
C SER A 127 29.56 25.11 2.36
N PRO A 128 28.45 25.16 1.61
CA PRO A 128 27.65 23.96 1.31
C PRO A 128 28.47 22.83 0.65
N GLN A 129 29.51 23.20 -0.10
CA GLN A 129 30.45 22.28 -0.74
C GLN A 129 31.32 21.55 0.30
N TYR A 130 31.80 22.27 1.33
CA TYR A 130 32.54 21.66 2.43
C TYR A 130 31.67 20.67 3.21
N VAL A 131 30.42 21.04 3.53
CA VAL A 131 29.47 20.15 4.22
C VAL A 131 29.25 18.86 3.42
N SER A 132 29.01 18.99 2.11
CA SER A 132 28.83 17.84 1.22
C SER A 132 30.08 16.95 1.13
N ALA A 133 31.26 17.56 1.04
CA ALA A 133 32.52 16.84 0.98
C ALA A 133 32.82 16.07 2.27
N LEU A 134 32.51 16.66 3.44
CA LEU A 134 32.65 15.99 4.74
C LEU A 134 31.70 14.79 4.86
N LEU A 135 30.43 14.98 4.50
CA LEU A 135 29.44 13.89 4.51
C LEU A 135 29.88 12.75 3.58
N HIS A 136 30.35 13.07 2.38
CA HIS A 136 30.87 12.09 1.43
C HIS A 136 32.12 11.36 1.95
N LYS A 137 33.09 12.09 2.54
CA LYS A 137 34.32 11.53 3.14
C LYS A 137 34.03 10.47 4.19
N TYR A 138 32.94 10.63 4.95
CA TYR A 138 32.53 9.70 6.01
C TYR A 138 31.34 8.80 5.64
N GLN A 139 30.89 8.82 4.38
CA GLN A 139 29.75 8.04 3.88
C GLN A 139 28.44 8.28 4.68
N LEU A 140 28.15 9.54 4.99
CA LEU A 140 26.98 9.97 5.76
C LEU A 140 25.91 10.59 4.85
N ASN A 141 24.64 10.32 5.14
CA ASN A 141 23.50 10.91 4.42
C ASN A 141 22.81 11.97 5.29
N ALA A 142 22.85 13.24 4.88
CA ALA A 142 22.06 14.29 5.51
C ALA A 142 20.65 14.32 4.92
N GLY A 143 19.66 14.02 5.74
CA GLY A 143 18.26 14.06 5.34
C GLY A 143 17.36 14.05 6.56
N LYS A 144 16.43 15.01 6.64
CA LYS A 144 15.38 14.98 7.68
C LYS A 144 14.58 13.70 7.49
N SER A 145 14.68 12.77 8.43
CA SER A 145 13.77 11.63 8.48
C SER A 145 12.37 12.20 8.69
N THR A 146 11.48 11.96 7.73
CA THR A 146 10.07 12.35 7.92
C THR A 146 9.49 11.52 9.06
N ALA A 147 8.60 12.09 9.89
CA ALA A 147 7.89 11.32 10.92
C ALA A 147 7.21 10.06 10.33
N LEU A 148 6.81 10.14 9.06
CA LEU A 148 6.28 9.03 8.27
C LEU A 148 7.32 7.92 8.01
N ALA A 149 8.59 8.25 7.79
CA ALA A 149 9.68 7.28 7.62
C ALA A 149 10.01 6.55 8.94
N HIS A 150 10.00 7.25 10.07
CA HIS A 150 10.16 6.63 11.39
C HIS A 150 8.99 5.68 11.72
N ALA A 151 7.75 6.12 11.49
CA ALA A 151 6.55 5.28 11.60
C ALA A 151 6.61 4.03 10.71
N ARG A 152 7.10 4.17 9.47
CA ARG A 152 7.33 3.04 8.55
C ARG A 152 8.41 2.08 9.06
N SER A 153 9.49 2.60 9.65
CA SER A 153 10.56 1.78 10.24
C SER A 153 10.05 0.97 11.44
N LEU A 154 9.28 1.58 12.34
CA LEU A 154 8.65 0.87 13.46
C LEU A 154 7.66 -0.21 12.99
N ALA A 155 6.96 0.04 11.88
CA ALA A 155 6.04 -0.92 11.26
C ALA A 155 6.73 -2.05 10.50
N ALA A 156 8.00 -1.89 10.12
CA ALA A 156 8.81 -2.93 9.49
C ALA A 156 9.23 -4.03 10.48
N VAL A 157 9.11 -3.79 11.80
CA VAL A 157 9.43 -4.77 12.83
C VAL A 157 8.24 -5.70 13.07
N ARG A 158 8.41 -7.01 12.77
CA ARG A 158 7.38 -8.06 12.83
C ARG A 158 6.63 -8.11 14.17
N SER A 159 7.30 -7.89 15.30
CA SER A 159 6.70 -7.92 16.65
C SER A 159 5.76 -6.74 16.88
N ASN A 160 6.15 -5.53 16.47
CA ASN A 160 5.31 -4.32 16.55
C ASN A 160 4.07 -4.46 15.67
N PHE A 161 4.25 -4.93 14.43
CA PHE A 161 3.16 -5.18 13.50
C PHE A 161 2.15 -6.21 14.06
N LYS A 162 2.63 -7.35 14.59
CA LYS A 162 1.78 -8.36 15.22
C LYS A 162 1.02 -7.80 16.41
N ASN A 163 1.68 -7.03 17.27
CA ASN A 163 1.06 -6.43 18.46
C ASN A 163 -0.02 -5.41 18.08
N TRP A 164 0.21 -4.61 17.04
CA TRP A 164 -0.80 -3.66 16.55
C TRP A 164 -2.00 -4.37 15.91
N LEU A 165 -1.78 -5.42 15.11
CA LEU A 165 -2.88 -6.22 14.57
C LEU A 165 -3.71 -6.86 15.67
N VAL A 166 -3.09 -7.44 16.70
CA VAL A 166 -3.81 -8.04 17.85
C VAL A 166 -4.65 -6.98 18.60
N LYS A 167 -4.13 -5.75 18.74
CA LYS A 167 -4.85 -4.65 19.40
C LYS A 167 -6.01 -4.10 18.55
N LEU A 168 -5.82 -3.97 17.23
CA LEU A 168 -6.86 -3.46 16.31
C LEU A 168 -7.94 -4.50 16.05
N PHE A 169 -7.52 -5.73 15.80
CA PHE A 169 -8.37 -6.86 15.43
C PHE A 169 -8.52 -7.81 16.60
N THR A 170 -9.22 -7.34 17.64
CA THR A 170 -9.56 -8.19 18.78
C THR A 170 -10.49 -9.31 18.34
N VAL A 171 -10.40 -10.48 18.99
CA VAL A 171 -11.31 -11.61 18.73
C VAL A 171 -12.77 -11.15 18.82
N LYS A 172 -13.09 -10.28 19.78
CA LYS A 172 -14.43 -9.67 19.93
C LYS A 172 -14.89 -8.86 18.72
N LEU A 173 -13.97 -8.23 17.99
CA LEU A 173 -14.28 -7.45 16.79
C LEU A 173 -14.55 -8.35 15.58
N ILE A 174 -13.79 -9.44 15.40
CA ILE A 174 -13.85 -10.29 14.19
C ILE A 174 -14.79 -11.48 14.34
N LEU A 175 -15.03 -11.98 15.57
CA LEU A 175 -15.80 -13.20 15.78
C LEU A 175 -17.21 -13.08 15.16
N GLY A 176 -17.51 -13.98 14.24
CA GLY A 176 -18.80 -14.01 13.54
C GLY A 176 -18.93 -13.05 12.35
N LEU A 177 -17.88 -12.29 12.01
CA LEU A 177 -17.86 -11.47 10.80
C LEU A 177 -17.39 -12.27 9.59
N LYS A 178 -18.07 -12.06 8.47
CA LYS A 178 -17.69 -12.54 7.14
C LYS A 178 -17.00 -11.42 6.36
N THR A 179 -16.17 -11.81 5.40
CA THR A 179 -15.45 -10.94 4.45
C THR A 179 -16.33 -9.85 3.84
N LYS A 180 -17.55 -10.19 3.44
CA LYS A 180 -18.53 -9.22 2.93
C LYS A 180 -18.74 -8.01 3.86
N GLN A 181 -18.76 -8.20 5.18
CA GLN A 181 -19.07 -7.14 6.17
C GLN A 181 -17.97 -6.09 6.34
N PHE A 182 -16.82 -6.25 5.67
CA PHE A 182 -15.71 -5.31 5.73
C PHE A 182 -15.81 -4.27 4.60
N HIS A 183 -15.72 -3.01 4.99
CA HIS A 183 -15.69 -1.86 4.09
C HIS A 183 -14.43 -1.04 4.37
N ASN A 184 -13.57 -0.89 3.37
CA ASN A 184 -12.36 -0.07 3.48
C ASN A 184 -12.59 1.25 2.77
N GLY A 185 -12.42 2.37 3.48
CA GLY A 185 -12.63 3.71 2.95
C GLY A 185 -11.40 4.58 3.09
N ASP A 186 -11.18 5.41 2.07
CA ASP A 186 -10.07 6.37 2.08
C ASP A 186 -10.33 7.59 1.23
N GLU A 187 -9.64 8.68 1.59
CA GLU A 187 -9.67 9.94 0.86
C GLU A 187 -8.46 10.05 -0.06
N ILE A 188 -8.71 10.24 -1.36
CA ILE A 188 -7.68 10.41 -2.38
C ILE A 188 -7.69 11.86 -2.86
N SER A 189 -6.62 12.59 -2.60
CA SER A 189 -6.40 13.93 -3.17
C SER A 189 -6.40 13.88 -4.70
N LEU A 190 -7.20 14.75 -5.34
CA LEU A 190 -7.33 14.88 -6.79
C LEU A 190 -6.48 16.07 -7.26
N GLU A 191 -5.17 15.87 -7.29
CA GLU A 191 -4.22 16.89 -7.70
C GLU A 191 -4.25 17.12 -9.22
N ILE A 192 -3.87 18.33 -9.62
CA ILE A 192 -3.61 18.68 -11.01
C ILE A 192 -2.18 18.26 -11.34
N ASP A 193 -1.92 16.96 -11.37
CA ASP A 193 -0.64 16.45 -11.84
C ASP A 193 -0.72 16.16 -13.35
N ILE A 194 -0.68 17.24 -14.12
CA ILE A 194 -0.35 17.14 -15.54
C ILE A 194 1.15 16.84 -15.54
N SER A 195 1.55 15.56 -15.59
CA SER A 195 2.98 15.23 -15.66
C SER A 195 3.57 15.83 -16.94
N CYS A 196 4.08 17.05 -16.82
CA CYS A 196 4.96 17.68 -17.77
C CYS A 196 6.36 17.17 -17.42
N ILE A 197 7.11 16.77 -18.45
CA ILE A 197 8.54 16.62 -18.30
C ILE A 197 9.07 18.06 -18.26
N VAL A 198 9.32 18.58 -17.06
CA VAL A 198 9.89 19.92 -16.90
C VAL A 198 11.39 19.80 -16.99
N ALA A 199 11.97 20.31 -18.08
CA ALA A 199 13.41 20.49 -18.17
C ALA A 199 13.81 21.56 -17.15
N LYS A 200 14.86 21.28 -16.38
CA LYS A 200 15.40 22.21 -15.39
C LYS A 200 16.81 22.61 -15.79
N ASN A 201 17.22 23.81 -15.41
CA ASN A 201 18.62 24.21 -15.56
C ASN A 201 19.50 23.29 -14.72
N ILE A 202 20.64 22.89 -15.29
CA ILE A 202 21.65 22.09 -14.59
C ILE A 202 22.04 22.85 -13.31
N GLY A 203 21.87 22.22 -12.15
CA GLY A 203 22.13 22.82 -10.84
C GLY A 203 20.89 23.23 -10.02
N SER A 204 19.68 23.27 -10.59
CA SER A 204 18.47 23.54 -9.78
C SER A 204 17.96 22.27 -9.07
N SER A 205 17.69 22.40 -7.76
CA SER A 205 17.19 21.30 -6.93
C SER A 205 15.71 20.98 -7.17
N ARG A 206 14.94 21.95 -7.69
CA ARG A 206 13.53 21.80 -8.06
C ARG A 206 13.31 22.23 -9.51
N ALA A 207 12.35 21.58 -10.17
CA ALA A 207 11.76 22.11 -11.39
C ALA A 207 11.12 23.48 -11.06
N PRO A 208 11.15 24.48 -11.96
CA PRO A 208 10.39 25.70 -11.77
C PRO A 208 8.93 25.31 -11.58
N SER A 209 8.39 25.57 -10.38
CA SER A 209 6.98 25.42 -10.12
C SER A 209 6.30 26.61 -10.76
N GLU A 210 5.80 26.48 -11.99
CA GLU A 210 4.68 27.32 -12.40
C GLU A 210 3.54 26.99 -11.44
N GLN A 211 3.26 27.90 -10.50
CA GLN A 211 1.97 27.89 -9.86
C GLN A 211 0.96 28.08 -10.98
N LEU A 212 0.11 27.08 -11.22
CA LEU A 212 -1.09 27.32 -12.01
C LEU A 212 -1.76 28.55 -11.40
N GLU A 213 -1.93 29.63 -12.19
CA GLU A 213 -2.63 30.87 -11.79
C GLU A 213 -4.05 30.62 -11.26
N VAL A 214 -4.50 29.38 -11.35
CA VAL A 214 -5.84 28.90 -11.16
C VAL A 214 -5.78 27.75 -10.16
N ASN A 215 -5.90 28.09 -8.87
CA ASN A 215 -6.04 27.12 -7.81
C ASN A 215 -7.54 26.84 -7.59
N PRO A 216 -8.09 25.67 -8.00
CA PRO A 216 -9.47 25.30 -7.73
C PRO A 216 -9.78 25.02 -6.24
N GLY A 217 -8.76 25.08 -5.38
CA GLY A 217 -8.82 24.61 -4.00
C GLY A 217 -8.53 23.12 -3.89
N HIS A 218 -8.47 22.61 -2.65
CA HIS A 218 -8.47 21.18 -2.34
C HIS A 218 -9.71 20.50 -2.94
N ILE A 219 -9.47 19.50 -3.80
CA ILE A 219 -10.49 18.58 -4.29
C ILE A 219 -10.01 17.17 -3.96
N SER A 220 -10.85 16.37 -3.34
CA SER A 220 -10.54 15.00 -3.01
C SER A 220 -11.71 14.08 -3.31
N LEU A 221 -11.39 12.79 -3.40
CA LEU A 221 -12.31 11.72 -3.71
C LEU A 221 -12.32 10.74 -2.54
N MET A 222 -13.44 10.67 -1.83
CA MET A 222 -13.68 9.64 -0.83
C MET A 222 -14.20 8.38 -1.55
N LEU A 223 -13.40 7.31 -1.49
CA LEU A 223 -13.72 6.01 -2.05
C LEU A 223 -13.89 4.99 -0.93
N THR A 224 -14.93 4.17 -1.05
CA THR A 224 -15.16 3.02 -0.18
C THR A 224 -15.21 1.78 -1.05
N ILE A 225 -14.58 0.70 -0.61
CA ILE A 225 -14.62 -0.61 -1.27
C ILE A 225 -15.09 -1.69 -0.31
N SER A 226 -15.86 -2.63 -0.83
CA SER A 226 -16.22 -3.90 -0.18
C SER A 226 -15.86 -5.05 -1.12
N PRO A 227 -15.38 -6.19 -0.60
CA PRO A 227 -14.94 -7.31 -1.42
C PRO A 227 -16.08 -8.03 -2.16
N GLU A 228 -17.26 -8.11 -1.55
CA GLU A 228 -18.36 -8.98 -2.03
C GLU A 228 -19.70 -8.24 -2.19
N CYS A 229 -19.75 -6.95 -1.84
CA CYS A 229 -20.99 -6.17 -1.90
C CYS A 229 -20.79 -4.89 -2.74
N PRO A 230 -21.86 -4.39 -3.39
CA PRO A 230 -21.80 -3.16 -4.15
C PRO A 230 -21.27 -2.02 -3.28
N SER A 231 -20.17 -1.41 -3.67
CA SER A 231 -19.57 -0.36 -2.86
C SER A 231 -20.43 0.92 -2.87
N PRO A 232 -20.41 1.72 -1.77
CA PRO A 232 -21.02 3.04 -1.76
C PRO A 232 -20.56 3.88 -2.95
N LYS A 233 -21.44 4.78 -3.41
CA LYS A 233 -21.08 5.68 -4.51
C LYS A 233 -19.86 6.53 -4.12
N PRO A 234 -18.94 6.81 -5.05
CA PRO A 234 -17.82 7.70 -4.79
C PRO A 234 -18.32 9.09 -4.39
N PHE A 235 -17.70 9.68 -3.37
CA PHE A 235 -18.10 10.99 -2.85
C PHE A 235 -16.97 12.00 -3.09
N ILE A 236 -17.24 13.01 -3.93
CA ILE A 236 -16.25 14.04 -4.27
C ILE A 236 -16.41 15.21 -3.31
N ILE A 237 -15.31 15.60 -2.70
CA ILE A 237 -15.20 16.74 -1.80
C ILE A 237 -14.56 17.87 -2.59
N VAL A 238 -15.27 18.99 -2.71
CA VAL A 238 -14.77 20.22 -3.31
C VAL A 238 -14.60 21.24 -2.18
N SER A 239 -13.52 22.02 -2.24
CA SER A 239 -13.20 23.06 -1.24
C SER A 239 -14.39 23.91 -0.81
N GLY A 240 -14.42 24.26 0.47
CA GLY A 240 -15.42 25.16 1.07
C GLY A 240 -16.40 24.48 2.04
N LEU A 241 -16.33 23.16 2.22
CA LEU A 241 -17.11 22.45 3.23
C LEU A 241 -16.28 22.20 4.49
N ASN A 242 -16.88 22.48 5.66
CA ASN A 242 -16.31 22.07 6.94
C ASN A 242 -16.25 20.54 7.02
N ASP A 243 -15.11 20.00 7.43
CA ASP A 243 -14.83 18.60 7.72
C ASP A 243 -16.02 17.85 8.37
N PHE A 244 -16.66 18.45 9.37
CA PHE A 244 -17.81 17.84 10.04
C PHE A 244 -19.02 17.66 9.11
N ILE A 245 -19.32 18.68 8.29
CA ILE A 245 -20.42 18.67 7.34
C ILE A 245 -20.17 17.64 6.23
N THR A 246 -18.93 17.61 5.72
CA THR A 246 -18.47 16.63 4.73
C THR A 246 -18.68 15.20 5.24
N MET A 247 -18.23 14.91 6.46
CA MET A 247 -18.38 13.59 7.06
C MET A 247 -19.85 13.22 7.36
N ARG A 248 -20.70 14.20 7.71
CA ARG A 248 -22.14 13.99 7.89
C ARG A 248 -22.81 13.58 6.57
N HIS A 249 -22.52 14.26 5.47
CA HIS A 249 -23.06 13.92 4.15
C HIS A 249 -22.58 12.55 3.68
N TYR A 250 -21.28 12.27 3.84
CA TYR A 250 -20.71 10.97 3.52
C TYR A 250 -21.35 9.84 4.35
N SER A 251 -21.51 10.02 5.68
CA SER A 251 -22.14 9.01 6.53
C SER A 251 -23.60 8.76 6.14
N LYS A 252 -24.36 9.81 5.78
CA LYS A 252 -25.74 9.66 5.29
C LYS A 252 -25.78 8.84 3.99
N MET A 253 -24.96 9.19 3.00
CA MET A 253 -24.87 8.46 1.72
C MET A 253 -24.50 7.00 1.93
N ARG A 254 -23.53 6.73 2.82
CA ARG A 254 -23.15 5.36 3.22
C ARG A 254 -24.32 4.62 3.85
N ASN A 255 -24.99 5.21 4.85
CA ASN A 255 -26.13 4.61 5.53
C ASN A 255 -27.27 4.25 4.57
N ASP A 256 -27.53 5.10 3.57
CA ASP A 256 -28.51 4.79 2.52
C ASP A 256 -28.08 3.59 1.67
N CYS A 257 -26.77 3.45 1.38
CA CYS A 257 -26.22 2.28 0.72
C CYS A 257 -26.35 1.01 1.56
N ASP A 258 -26.02 1.08 2.85
CA ASP A 258 -26.09 -0.05 3.78
C ASP A 258 -27.54 -0.55 3.91
N LYS A 259 -28.50 0.37 4.03
CA LYS A 259 -29.94 0.05 4.04
C LYS A 259 -30.37 -0.63 2.74
N LYS A 260 -29.88 -0.16 1.59
CA LYS A 260 -30.17 -0.78 0.30
C LYS A 260 -29.58 -2.19 0.21
N GLN A 261 -28.34 -2.39 0.64
CA GLN A 261 -27.69 -3.70 0.65
C GLN A 261 -28.41 -4.70 1.56
N ARG A 262 -28.92 -4.27 2.72
CA ARG A 262 -29.74 -5.11 3.60
C ARG A 262 -31.06 -5.54 2.93
N LYS A 263 -31.74 -4.62 2.24
CA LYS A 263 -32.94 -4.94 1.44
C LYS A 263 -32.65 -5.92 0.30
N GLU A 264 -31.44 -5.86 -0.26
CA GLU A 264 -30.97 -6.76 -1.31
C GLU A 264 -30.34 -8.06 -0.74
N HIS A 265 -30.51 -8.33 0.55
CA HIS A 265 -30.06 -9.53 1.26
C HIS A 265 -28.55 -9.79 1.25
N TYR A 266 -27.72 -8.76 1.04
CA TYR A 266 -26.27 -8.88 1.20
C TYR A 266 -25.89 -9.16 2.67
N TYR A 267 -26.62 -8.60 3.63
CA TYR A 267 -26.46 -8.84 5.08
C TYR A 267 -27.82 -8.93 5.77
N SER A 268 -27.89 -9.64 6.91
CA SER A 268 -29.09 -9.62 7.76
C SER A 268 -29.25 -8.27 8.44
N GLU A 269 -30.45 -7.93 8.92
CA GLU A 269 -30.68 -6.67 9.64
C GLU A 269 -29.86 -6.55 10.94
N THR A 270 -29.51 -7.68 11.55
CA THR A 270 -28.77 -7.75 12.81
C THR A 270 -27.25 -7.82 12.66
N GLN A 271 -26.75 -8.00 11.43
CA GLN A 271 -25.31 -8.11 11.18
C GLN A 271 -24.62 -6.76 11.26
N LYS A 272 -23.58 -6.70 12.10
CA LYS A 272 -22.70 -5.53 12.23
C LYS A 272 -21.80 -5.39 10.99
N LEU A 273 -21.65 -4.17 10.51
CA LEU A 273 -20.67 -3.84 9.47
C LEU A 273 -19.39 -3.30 10.12
N VAL A 274 -18.24 -3.52 9.47
CA VAL A 274 -16.95 -2.96 9.92
C VAL A 274 -16.41 -2.02 8.86
N PHE A 275 -16.23 -0.77 9.24
CA PHE A 275 -15.64 0.27 8.41
C PHE A 275 -14.20 0.53 8.85
N LEU A 276 -13.30 0.45 7.89
CA LEU A 276 -11.87 0.66 8.09
C LEU A 276 -11.50 1.99 7.43
N PHE A 277 -11.00 2.95 8.21
CA PHE A 277 -10.54 4.25 7.70
C PHE A 277 -9.11 4.56 8.16
N ASP A 278 -8.45 5.49 7.47
CA ASP A 278 -7.22 6.09 7.96
C ASP A 278 -7.48 7.08 9.11
N GLY A 279 -6.54 7.17 10.05
CA GLY A 279 -6.52 8.10 11.18
C GLY A 279 -6.15 9.52 10.80
N HIS A 280 -6.72 10.05 9.72
CA HIS A 280 -6.59 11.45 9.37
C HIS A 280 -7.31 12.34 10.41
N VAL A 281 -6.82 13.57 10.59
CA VAL A 281 -7.26 14.57 11.60
C VAL A 281 -8.79 14.74 11.63
N THR A 282 -9.41 14.63 10.46
CA THR A 282 -10.85 14.75 10.17
C THR A 282 -11.71 13.67 10.84
N LEU A 283 -11.22 12.43 10.87
CA LEU A 283 -11.87 11.23 11.43
C LEU A 283 -11.49 10.99 12.89
N GLY A 284 -10.38 11.59 13.35
CA GLY A 284 -9.99 11.59 14.77
C GLY A 284 -10.82 12.52 15.65
N ASN A 285 -11.65 13.40 15.08
CA ASN A 285 -12.54 14.28 15.83
C ASN A 285 -13.76 13.51 16.37
N LYS A 286 -14.00 13.58 17.69
CA LYS A 286 -15.15 12.95 18.37
C LYS A 286 -16.50 13.30 17.73
N GLN A 287 -16.66 14.52 17.22
CA GLN A 287 -17.89 14.95 16.53
C GLN A 287 -18.06 14.22 15.19
N SER A 288 -16.98 14.02 14.43
CA SER A 288 -17.04 13.27 13.17
C SER A 288 -17.36 11.79 13.40
N LEU A 289 -16.81 11.20 14.46
CA LEU A 289 -17.10 9.83 14.89
C LEU A 289 -18.55 9.63 15.35
N ALA A 290 -19.18 10.65 15.93
CA ALA A 290 -20.60 10.59 16.30
C ALA A 290 -21.51 10.35 15.10
N ASN A 291 -21.12 10.80 13.90
CA ASN A 291 -21.86 10.51 12.66
C ASN A 291 -21.80 9.02 12.25
N PHE A 292 -20.89 8.25 12.83
CA PHE A 292 -20.74 6.81 12.59
C PHE A 292 -21.14 5.94 13.80
N ALA A 293 -21.62 6.56 14.88
CA ALA A 293 -22.07 5.87 16.09
C ALA A 293 -23.44 5.18 15.91
N ASP A 294 -23.73 4.68 14.71
CA ASP A 294 -24.92 3.88 14.42
C ASP A 294 -24.76 2.52 15.11
N GLU A 295 -25.81 2.00 15.76
CA GLU A 295 -25.74 0.80 16.62
C GLU A 295 -25.28 -0.48 15.88
N ASN A 296 -25.28 -0.43 14.55
CA ASN A 296 -25.04 -1.58 13.68
C ASN A 296 -23.77 -1.46 12.80
N ALA A 297 -22.87 -0.53 13.14
CA ALA A 297 -21.58 -0.36 12.47
C ALA A 297 -20.44 -0.15 13.47
N ASN A 298 -19.34 -0.88 13.28
CA ASN A 298 -18.10 -0.66 13.99
C ASN A 298 -17.15 0.11 13.08
N VAL A 299 -16.59 1.21 13.58
CA VAL A 299 -15.53 1.95 12.89
C VAL A 299 -14.18 1.60 13.51
N VAL A 300 -13.25 1.19 12.66
CA VAL A 300 -11.85 0.98 13.01
C VAL A 300 -11.03 2.03 12.29
N ILE A 301 -10.33 2.82 13.07
CA ILE A 301 -9.38 3.81 12.55
C ILE A 301 -7.99 3.20 12.62
N PHE A 302 -7.33 3.09 11.47
CA PHE A 302 -5.95 2.65 11.42
C PHE A 302 -5.02 3.74 11.95
N PRO A 303 -4.05 3.38 12.81
CA PRO A 303 -2.90 4.23 13.09
C PRO A 303 -2.21 4.59 11.77
N SER A 304 -1.72 5.83 11.65
CA SER A 304 -0.99 6.31 10.48
C SER A 304 0.19 5.40 10.08
N MET A 305 0.78 4.71 11.07
CA MET A 305 1.85 3.72 10.88
C MET A 305 1.41 2.45 10.14
N LEU A 306 0.12 2.16 10.00
CA LEU A 306 -0.39 0.97 9.32
C LEU A 306 -0.97 1.26 7.94
N MET A 307 -1.15 2.53 7.58
CA MET A 307 -1.71 2.94 6.29
C MET A 307 -1.07 2.25 5.08
N HIS A 308 0.27 2.19 5.06
CA HIS A 308 1.02 1.70 3.90
C HIS A 308 0.86 0.19 3.68
N VAL A 309 0.41 -0.56 4.70
CA VAL A 309 0.17 -2.00 4.61
C VAL A 309 -1.32 -2.30 4.50
N MET A 310 -2.14 -1.62 5.30
CA MET A 310 -3.54 -1.97 5.55
C MET A 310 -4.55 -1.12 4.78
N GLN A 311 -4.13 0.00 4.17
CA GLN A 311 -5.04 0.84 3.40
C GLN A 311 -5.22 0.29 1.97
N LEU A 312 -6.18 -0.62 1.84
CA LEU A 312 -6.46 -1.36 0.61
C LEU A 312 -6.86 -0.41 -0.54
N VAL A 313 -7.63 0.63 -0.26
CA VAL A 313 -7.96 1.66 -1.28
C VAL A 313 -6.67 2.26 -1.86
N ASN A 314 -5.70 2.65 -1.04
CA ASN A 314 -4.43 3.20 -1.53
C ASN A 314 -3.60 2.19 -2.33
N ARG A 315 -3.53 0.95 -1.87
CA ARG A 315 -2.65 -0.06 -2.46
C ARG A 315 -3.19 -0.67 -3.75
N VAL A 316 -4.50 -0.96 -3.77
CA VAL A 316 -5.16 -1.72 -4.83
C VAL A 316 -5.86 -0.80 -5.83
N VAL A 317 -6.54 0.23 -5.34
CA VAL A 317 -7.42 1.06 -6.16
C VAL A 317 -6.73 2.34 -6.62
N ALA A 318 -6.07 3.06 -5.71
CA ALA A 318 -5.58 4.41 -5.98
C ALA A 318 -4.53 4.45 -7.08
N ARG A 319 -3.64 3.45 -7.19
CA ARG A 319 -2.62 3.42 -8.26
C ARG A 319 -3.24 3.36 -9.64
N ASN A 320 -4.18 2.43 -9.85
CA ASN A 320 -4.88 2.27 -11.12
C ASN A 320 -5.80 3.45 -11.43
N PHE A 321 -6.49 3.95 -10.40
CA PHE A 321 -7.30 5.17 -10.48
C PHE A 321 -6.46 6.37 -10.91
N ARG A 322 -5.35 6.68 -10.22
CA ARG A 322 -4.48 7.82 -10.53
C ARG A 322 -3.98 7.78 -11.97
N GLY A 323 -3.54 6.61 -12.45
CA GLY A 323 -3.10 6.45 -13.84
C GLY A 323 -4.19 6.80 -14.86
N LYS A 324 -5.44 6.35 -14.64
CA LYS A 324 -6.57 6.67 -15.51
C LYS A 324 -7.01 8.13 -15.38
N TYR A 325 -7.15 8.61 -14.15
CA TYR A 325 -7.49 9.99 -13.83
C TYR A 325 -6.54 10.98 -14.51
N CYS A 326 -5.23 10.80 -14.37
CA CYS A 326 -4.23 11.68 -15.00
C CYS A 326 -4.32 11.64 -16.53
N LYS A 327 -4.53 10.46 -17.14
CA LYS A 327 -4.70 10.34 -18.60
C LYS A 327 -5.96 11.05 -19.10
N THR A 328 -7.08 10.85 -18.42
CA THR A 328 -8.35 11.48 -18.76
C THR A 328 -8.29 12.99 -18.59
N LEU A 329 -7.75 13.46 -17.46
CA LEU A 329 -7.59 14.89 -17.19
C LEU A 329 -6.74 15.56 -18.25
N ARG A 330 -5.59 14.96 -18.63
CA ARG A 330 -4.75 15.48 -19.72
C ARG A 330 -5.49 15.60 -21.03
N ARG A 331 -6.23 14.56 -21.42
CA ARG A 331 -7.02 14.58 -22.66
C ARG A 331 -8.05 15.71 -22.65
N LEU A 332 -8.76 15.89 -21.53
CA LEU A 332 -9.78 16.94 -21.41
C LEU A 332 -9.17 18.35 -21.43
N VAL A 333 -8.03 18.55 -20.74
CA VAL A 333 -7.31 19.83 -20.72
C VAL A 333 -6.75 20.16 -22.11
N LEU A 334 -6.16 19.19 -22.82
CA LEU A 334 -5.65 19.37 -24.18
C LEU A 334 -6.76 19.70 -25.18
N ALA A 335 -7.89 18.99 -25.11
CA ALA A 335 -9.04 19.25 -25.98
C ALA A 335 -9.57 20.69 -25.82
N LEU A 336 -9.58 21.21 -24.60
CA LEU A 336 -9.97 22.60 -24.34
C LEU A 336 -8.95 23.62 -24.85
N ARG A 337 -7.65 23.35 -24.70
CA ARG A 337 -6.58 24.23 -25.22
C ARG A 337 -6.61 24.33 -26.75
N ASN A 338 -6.89 23.23 -27.43
CA ASN A 338 -6.94 23.18 -28.90
C ASN A 338 -8.24 23.75 -29.49
N GLY A 339 -9.29 23.91 -28.69
CA GLY A 339 -10.64 24.30 -29.12
C GLY A 339 -10.90 25.81 -29.26
N ASN A 340 -9.86 26.65 -29.29
CA ASN A 340 -9.98 28.10 -29.46
C ASN A 340 -10.63 28.90 -28.30
N GLU A 341 -10.56 28.42 -27.05
CA GLU A 341 -10.74 29.28 -25.86
C GLU A 341 -9.37 29.75 -25.33
N SER A 342 -8.77 30.73 -26.02
CA SER A 342 -7.52 31.38 -25.59
C SER A 342 -7.68 32.29 -24.34
N ARG A 343 -8.71 32.07 -23.52
CA ARG A 343 -8.90 32.75 -22.22
C ARG A 343 -8.40 31.84 -21.11
N ALA A 344 -7.62 32.41 -20.18
CA ALA A 344 -7.11 31.75 -18.99
C ALA A 344 -8.15 30.79 -18.38
N LEU A 345 -7.74 29.55 -18.13
CA LEU A 345 -8.61 28.49 -17.64
C LEU A 345 -9.14 28.88 -16.25
N THR A 346 -10.38 29.32 -16.08
CA THR A 346 -10.83 29.77 -14.74
C THR A 346 -10.88 28.62 -13.72
N ALA A 347 -10.81 28.94 -12.43
CA ALA A 347 -10.83 27.95 -11.34
C ALA A 347 -12.06 27.03 -11.41
N THR A 348 -13.21 27.62 -11.72
CA THR A 348 -14.48 26.89 -11.93
C THR A 348 -14.42 25.92 -13.10
N LYS A 349 -13.81 26.30 -14.23
CA LYS A 349 -13.63 25.40 -15.38
C LYS A 349 -12.70 24.26 -15.00
N MET A 350 -11.62 24.55 -14.28
CA MET A 350 -10.67 23.53 -13.84
C MET A 350 -11.29 22.55 -12.84
N CYS A 351 -12.07 23.03 -11.85
CA CYS A 351 -12.84 22.17 -10.95
C CYS A 351 -13.71 21.18 -11.72
N ARG A 352 -14.47 21.66 -12.73
CA ARG A 352 -15.35 20.80 -13.53
C ARG A 352 -14.59 19.71 -14.27
N LEU A 353 -13.40 20.03 -14.78
CA LEU A 353 -12.55 19.06 -15.46
C LEU A 353 -11.99 18.00 -14.52
N ILE A 354 -11.54 18.40 -13.34
CA ILE A 354 -11.05 17.49 -12.30
C ILE A 354 -12.17 16.53 -11.88
N VAL A 355 -13.36 17.07 -11.56
CA VAL A 355 -14.54 16.28 -11.20
C VAL A 355 -14.92 15.32 -12.33
N ARG A 356 -14.95 15.80 -13.58
CA ARG A 356 -15.28 14.96 -14.73
C ARG A 356 -14.26 13.84 -14.94
N ALA A 357 -12.97 14.17 -14.89
CA ALA A 357 -11.90 13.19 -15.03
C ALA A 357 -11.95 12.14 -13.92
N ALA A 358 -12.26 12.54 -12.68
CA ALA A 358 -12.44 11.63 -11.56
C ALA A 358 -13.64 10.69 -11.78
N ILE A 359 -14.81 11.22 -12.18
CA ILE A 359 -16.00 10.41 -12.48
C ILE A 359 -15.70 9.39 -13.58
N ASP A 360 -15.06 9.81 -14.68
CA ASP A 360 -14.73 8.92 -15.79
C ASP A 360 -13.69 7.87 -15.38
N ALA A 361 -12.68 8.26 -14.60
CA ALA A 361 -11.67 7.33 -14.09
C ALA A 361 -12.24 6.31 -13.09
N VAL A 362 -13.17 6.72 -12.23
CA VAL A 362 -13.87 5.81 -11.32
C VAL A 362 -14.81 4.90 -12.10
N SER A 363 -15.58 5.42 -13.06
CA SER A 363 -16.52 4.63 -13.86
C SER A 363 -15.81 3.57 -14.72
N THR A 364 -14.55 3.81 -15.09
CA THR A 364 -13.71 2.85 -15.82
C THR A 364 -12.85 1.96 -14.91
N GLN A 365 -12.72 2.28 -13.62
CA GLN A 365 -12.00 1.48 -12.61
C GLN A 365 -12.92 0.59 -11.77
N LEU A 366 -14.12 1.07 -11.44
CA LEU A 366 -15.19 0.37 -10.73
C LEU A 366 -16.34 -0.15 -11.61
N PRO A 367 -16.24 -0.28 -12.96
CA PRO A 367 -17.30 -0.99 -13.63
C PRO A 367 -17.21 -2.42 -13.12
N GLY A 368 -18.36 -3.03 -12.80
CA GLY A 368 -18.49 -4.48 -12.61
C GLY A 368 -18.09 -5.30 -13.85
N VAL A 369 -17.25 -4.75 -14.73
CA VAL A 369 -16.78 -5.25 -16.02
C VAL A 369 -15.29 -5.60 -15.98
N LYS A 370 -14.51 -5.16 -14.97
CA LYS A 370 -13.10 -5.58 -14.80
C LYS A 370 -12.82 -6.43 -13.57
N ASN A 371 -13.87 -6.77 -12.83
CA ASN A 371 -13.77 -7.81 -11.84
C ASN A 371 -13.99 -9.15 -12.55
N GLU A 372 -13.21 -9.51 -13.58
CA GLU A 372 -13.48 -10.72 -14.39
C GLU A 372 -13.63 -11.96 -13.50
N VAL A 373 -12.85 -12.03 -12.42
CA VAL A 373 -12.94 -13.09 -11.41
C VAL A 373 -14.16 -12.89 -10.50
N ALA A 374 -14.36 -11.74 -9.84
CA ALA A 374 -15.49 -11.64 -8.91
C ALA A 374 -16.87 -11.40 -9.58
N ASP A 375 -16.90 -10.93 -10.82
CA ASP A 375 -18.10 -10.82 -11.67
C ASP A 375 -18.44 -12.20 -12.27
N ALA A 376 -17.45 -13.03 -12.63
CA ALA A 376 -17.71 -14.42 -12.97
C ALA A 376 -18.16 -15.25 -11.75
N LEU A 377 -17.51 -15.09 -10.60
CA LEU A 377 -17.93 -15.68 -9.33
C LEU A 377 -19.33 -15.20 -8.90
N SER A 378 -19.63 -13.90 -9.10
CA SER A 378 -20.95 -13.29 -8.90
C SER A 378 -22.00 -13.79 -9.90
N ARG A 379 -21.63 -14.21 -11.11
CA ARG A 379 -22.60 -14.68 -12.12
C ARG A 379 -22.81 -16.19 -12.10
N LEU A 380 -21.83 -16.94 -11.62
CA LEU A 380 -22.01 -18.32 -11.15
C LEU A 380 -22.89 -18.38 -9.89
N THR A 381 -23.41 -17.26 -9.38
CA THR A 381 -24.41 -17.22 -8.28
C THR A 381 -25.86 -17.26 -8.75
N ARG A 382 -26.14 -17.30 -10.06
CA ARG A 382 -27.51 -17.34 -10.60
C ARG A 382 -27.78 -18.66 -11.32
N SER A 383 -28.80 -19.39 -10.88
CA SER A 383 -29.22 -20.62 -11.55
C SER A 383 -29.82 -20.30 -12.91
N GLY A 384 -29.43 -21.05 -13.95
CA GLY A 384 -30.01 -20.93 -15.28
C GLY A 384 -29.31 -20.00 -16.28
N ASP A 385 -28.21 -19.35 -15.88
CA ASP A 385 -27.46 -18.47 -16.80
C ASP A 385 -26.52 -19.27 -17.74
N TYR A 386 -26.28 -20.55 -17.43
CA TYR A 386 -25.32 -21.41 -18.11
C TYR A 386 -25.82 -22.85 -18.22
N GLU A 387 -25.49 -23.52 -19.32
CA GLU A 387 -25.86 -24.92 -19.58
C GLU A 387 -24.62 -25.75 -19.92
N LEU A 388 -24.44 -26.90 -19.26
CA LEU A 388 -23.38 -27.82 -19.65
C LEU A 388 -23.77 -28.46 -21.00
N LYS A 389 -22.83 -28.52 -21.95
CA LYS A 389 -23.09 -29.17 -23.24
C LYS A 389 -23.59 -30.59 -23.03
N GLU A 390 -24.68 -30.95 -23.71
CA GLU A 390 -25.33 -32.27 -23.55
C GLU A 390 -24.36 -33.44 -23.78
N LYS A 391 -23.41 -33.29 -24.72
CA LYS A 391 -22.35 -34.28 -24.95
C LYS A 391 -21.48 -34.52 -23.72
N ILE A 392 -21.07 -33.44 -23.03
CA ILE A 392 -20.26 -33.51 -21.81
C ILE A 392 -21.08 -34.12 -20.68
N PHE A 393 -22.34 -33.74 -20.52
CA PHE A 393 -23.26 -34.34 -19.55
C PHE A 393 -23.38 -35.87 -19.74
N ARG A 394 -23.71 -36.32 -20.97
CA ARG A 394 -23.84 -37.76 -21.28
C ARG A 394 -22.54 -38.52 -21.05
N GLN A 395 -21.40 -37.94 -21.47
CA GLN A 395 -20.09 -38.54 -21.26
C GLN A 395 -19.74 -38.65 -19.77
N THR A 396 -20.04 -37.62 -18.99
CA THR A 396 -19.80 -37.60 -17.53
C THR A 396 -20.61 -38.67 -16.83
N CYS A 397 -21.91 -38.80 -17.15
CA CYS A 397 -22.78 -39.84 -16.58
C CYS A 397 -22.23 -41.26 -16.84
N LEU A 398 -21.73 -41.51 -18.05
CA LEU A 398 -21.10 -42.79 -18.41
C LEU A 398 -19.79 -43.04 -17.66
N GLN A 399 -18.90 -42.05 -17.60
CA GLN A 399 -17.60 -42.18 -16.93
C GLN A 399 -17.73 -42.35 -15.41
N MET A 400 -18.70 -41.65 -14.81
CA MET A 400 -18.98 -41.68 -13.39
C MET A 400 -19.89 -42.86 -12.99
N ASN A 401 -20.44 -43.61 -13.97
CA ASN A 401 -21.42 -44.68 -13.76
C ASN A 401 -22.60 -44.23 -12.89
N PHE A 402 -23.13 -43.03 -13.16
CA PHE A 402 -24.23 -42.43 -12.42
C PHE A 402 -25.33 -42.00 -13.38
N ASN A 403 -26.56 -42.43 -13.12
CA ASN A 403 -27.72 -42.13 -13.95
C ASN A 403 -28.65 -41.16 -13.20
N PRO A 404 -28.51 -39.84 -13.40
CA PRO A 404 -29.24 -38.86 -12.63
C PRO A 404 -30.74 -38.89 -12.97
N THR A 405 -31.59 -38.83 -11.94
CA THR A 405 -33.06 -38.88 -12.09
C THR A 405 -33.69 -37.49 -12.11
N ILE A 406 -32.99 -36.48 -11.59
CA ILE A 406 -33.49 -35.11 -11.46
C ILE A 406 -32.37 -34.07 -11.54
N ASP A 407 -32.64 -32.93 -12.19
CA ASP A 407 -31.77 -31.75 -12.18
C ASP A 407 -32.29 -30.71 -11.18
N LEU A 408 -31.53 -30.45 -10.12
CA LEU A 408 -32.01 -29.63 -9.00
C LEU A 408 -31.87 -28.11 -9.21
N PHE A 409 -31.03 -27.65 -10.13
CA PHE A 409 -30.69 -26.22 -10.26
C PHE A 409 -30.84 -25.70 -11.69
N SER A 410 -31.84 -26.21 -12.41
CA SER A 410 -32.12 -25.85 -13.81
C SER A 410 -33.36 -24.97 -14.00
N GLN A 411 -33.46 -24.33 -15.17
CA GLN A 411 -34.66 -23.67 -15.68
C GLN A 411 -35.28 -24.51 -16.81
N HIS A 412 -36.48 -24.12 -17.26
CA HIS A 412 -37.24 -24.83 -18.30
C HIS A 412 -36.63 -24.78 -19.70
N PHE A 413 -35.60 -23.96 -19.91
CA PHE A 413 -34.97 -23.74 -21.22
C PHE A 413 -33.53 -24.27 -21.28
N ASN A 414 -33.02 -24.83 -20.18
CA ASN A 414 -31.64 -25.33 -20.08
C ASN A 414 -31.54 -26.64 -19.26
N ASN A 415 -32.64 -27.42 -19.21
CA ASN A 415 -32.73 -28.65 -18.45
C ASN A 415 -32.11 -29.84 -19.21
N LEU A 416 -31.16 -30.50 -18.56
CA LEU A 416 -30.51 -31.71 -19.08
C LEU A 416 -31.35 -32.98 -18.84
N LEU A 417 -32.36 -32.87 -17.96
CA LEU A 417 -33.24 -33.96 -17.58
C LEU A 417 -34.72 -33.58 -17.74
N PRO A 418 -35.61 -34.54 -18.07
CA PRO A 418 -37.06 -34.29 -18.13
C PRO A 418 -37.64 -33.84 -16.78
N ARG A 419 -37.02 -34.28 -15.69
CA ARG A 419 -37.38 -33.94 -14.31
C ARG A 419 -36.40 -32.89 -13.80
N PHE A 420 -36.89 -31.70 -13.46
CA PHE A 420 -36.05 -30.63 -12.90
C PHE A 420 -36.78 -29.73 -11.90
N MET A 421 -36.01 -29.02 -11.07
CA MET A 421 -36.47 -27.99 -10.14
C MET A 421 -35.93 -26.62 -10.54
N SER A 422 -36.76 -25.58 -10.40
CA SER A 422 -36.44 -24.20 -10.80
C SER A 422 -36.74 -23.20 -9.68
N THR A 423 -35.98 -22.11 -9.65
CA THR A 423 -36.17 -20.95 -8.76
C THR A 423 -37.32 -20.02 -9.18
N ILE A 424 -37.89 -20.18 -10.39
CA ILE A 424 -38.94 -19.30 -10.95
C ILE A 424 -40.19 -20.13 -11.30
N ILE A 425 -41.39 -19.55 -11.11
CA ILE A 425 -42.67 -20.16 -11.51
C ILE A 425 -42.75 -20.34 -13.04
N GLY A 426 -42.99 -21.57 -13.53
CA GLY A 426 -42.99 -21.92 -14.95
C GLY A 426 -43.49 -23.34 -15.23
N ARG A 427 -43.70 -23.69 -16.51
CA ARG A 427 -44.19 -25.01 -16.97
C ARG A 427 -43.07 -26.06 -16.97
N GLY A 428 -43.39 -27.32 -16.68
CA GLY A 428 -42.47 -28.47 -16.83
C GLY A 428 -41.62 -28.87 -15.62
N LYS A 429 -41.71 -28.14 -14.50
CA LYS A 429 -40.94 -28.42 -13.27
C LYS A 429 -41.74 -29.26 -12.25
N ILE A 430 -41.02 -29.96 -11.38
CA ILE A 430 -41.63 -30.78 -10.32
C ILE A 430 -41.86 -29.99 -9.04
N ALA A 431 -40.97 -29.04 -8.72
CA ALA A 431 -41.06 -28.21 -7.50
C ALA A 431 -40.38 -26.83 -7.67
N ILE A 432 -40.59 -25.96 -6.68
CA ILE A 432 -39.88 -24.68 -6.49
C ILE A 432 -38.92 -24.84 -5.31
N ASP A 433 -37.75 -24.21 -5.42
CA ASP A 433 -36.76 -24.12 -4.34
C ASP A 433 -36.21 -25.48 -3.88
N ALA A 434 -35.20 -25.96 -4.61
CA ALA A 434 -34.64 -27.29 -4.41
C ALA A 434 -34.14 -27.57 -3.00
N LEU A 435 -33.63 -26.56 -2.27
CA LEU A 435 -33.09 -26.75 -0.92
C LEU A 435 -34.19 -27.06 0.12
N ASN A 436 -35.42 -26.62 -0.15
CA ASN A 436 -36.58 -26.86 0.71
C ASN A 436 -37.33 -28.17 0.40
N GLN A 437 -36.91 -28.91 -0.64
CA GLN A 437 -37.50 -30.21 -0.99
C GLN A 437 -36.67 -31.36 -0.44
N THR A 438 -37.30 -32.51 -0.20
CA THR A 438 -36.57 -33.76 0.11
C THR A 438 -35.89 -34.30 -1.15
N TRP A 439 -34.66 -34.77 -1.03
CA TRP A 439 -33.88 -35.40 -2.11
C TRP A 439 -33.78 -36.91 -1.93
N LYS A 440 -34.31 -37.45 -0.83
CA LYS A 440 -34.40 -38.89 -0.57
C LYS A 440 -35.12 -39.60 -1.72
N MET A 441 -34.57 -40.74 -2.15
CA MET A 441 -35.01 -41.57 -3.29
C MET A 441 -34.72 -41.02 -4.69
N GLU A 442 -34.02 -39.90 -4.82
CA GLU A 442 -33.56 -39.38 -6.11
C GLU A 442 -32.04 -39.60 -6.26
N LEU A 443 -31.56 -39.51 -7.50
CA LEU A 443 -30.14 -39.43 -7.86
C LEU A 443 -29.88 -38.06 -8.48
N PRO A 444 -29.58 -37.03 -7.66
CA PRO A 444 -29.59 -35.67 -8.15
C PRO A 444 -28.37 -35.32 -9.00
N TRP A 445 -28.62 -34.64 -10.11
CA TRP A 445 -27.66 -33.81 -10.81
C TRP A 445 -27.70 -32.40 -10.25
N ILE A 446 -26.55 -31.90 -9.78
CA ILE A 446 -26.46 -30.65 -9.03
C ILE A 446 -25.40 -29.76 -9.68
N HIS A 447 -25.85 -28.74 -10.38
CA HIS A 447 -25.00 -27.63 -10.84
C HIS A 447 -25.48 -26.32 -10.19
N PRO A 448 -25.19 -26.13 -8.90
CA PRO A 448 -25.79 -25.06 -8.14
C PRO A 448 -25.06 -23.73 -8.37
N PRO A 449 -25.74 -22.61 -8.12
CA PRO A 449 -25.05 -21.37 -7.82
C PRO A 449 -23.94 -21.54 -6.78
N ILE A 450 -22.75 -20.98 -7.02
CA ILE A 450 -21.59 -21.08 -6.09
C ILE A 450 -21.95 -20.77 -4.64
N PRO A 451 -22.71 -19.70 -4.30
CA PRO A 451 -23.02 -19.39 -2.91
C PRO A 451 -23.91 -20.42 -2.23
N LEU A 452 -24.59 -21.28 -3.00
CA LEU A 452 -25.43 -22.36 -2.52
C LEU A 452 -24.65 -23.68 -2.34
N LEU A 453 -23.42 -23.80 -2.86
CA LEU A 453 -22.59 -25.01 -2.68
C LEU A 453 -22.49 -25.45 -1.21
N PRO A 454 -22.21 -24.56 -0.23
CA PRO A 454 -22.18 -24.97 1.19
C PRO A 454 -23.51 -25.53 1.69
N ALA A 455 -24.64 -24.96 1.24
CA ALA A 455 -25.97 -25.43 1.64
C ALA A 455 -26.31 -26.79 1.00
N VAL A 456 -25.91 -26.99 -0.27
CA VAL A 456 -26.05 -28.26 -0.98
C VAL A 456 -25.25 -29.36 -0.30
N LEU A 457 -23.98 -29.12 0.01
CA LEU A 457 -23.11 -30.09 0.69
C LEU A 457 -23.66 -30.47 2.06
N LYS A 458 -24.10 -29.46 2.83
CA LYS A 458 -24.78 -29.69 4.09
C LYS A 458 -26.01 -30.59 3.94
N LYS A 459 -26.85 -30.35 2.92
CA LYS A 459 -28.05 -31.13 2.69
C LYS A 459 -27.77 -32.56 2.23
N ILE A 460 -26.76 -32.77 1.39
CA ILE A 460 -26.31 -34.13 0.99
C ILE A 460 -25.86 -34.92 2.22
N ARG A 461 -25.09 -34.28 3.11
CA ARG A 461 -24.68 -34.89 4.38
C ARG A 461 -25.86 -35.15 5.31
N GLU A 462 -26.81 -34.23 5.45
CA GLU A 462 -27.95 -34.44 6.34
C GLU A 462 -28.92 -35.50 5.83
N GLU A 463 -29.10 -35.61 4.51
CA GLU A 463 -30.00 -36.58 3.89
C GLU A 463 -29.33 -37.91 3.52
N GLN A 464 -28.00 -38.00 3.62
CA GLN A 464 -27.18 -39.18 3.33
C GLN A 464 -27.50 -39.78 1.96
N ILE A 465 -27.50 -38.94 0.94
CA ILE A 465 -27.84 -39.30 -0.44
C ILE A 465 -26.60 -39.45 -1.32
N GLU A 466 -26.78 -40.15 -2.43
CA GLU A 466 -25.81 -40.19 -3.52
C GLU A 466 -26.14 -39.07 -4.52
N ALA A 467 -25.16 -38.23 -4.85
CA ALA A 467 -25.39 -37.07 -5.72
C ALA A 467 -24.16 -36.73 -6.58
N MET A 468 -24.42 -36.20 -7.77
CA MET A 468 -23.38 -35.70 -8.66
C MET A 468 -23.38 -34.17 -8.65
N ILE A 469 -22.26 -33.58 -8.24
CA ILE A 469 -22.07 -32.13 -8.13
C ILE A 469 -21.08 -31.65 -9.19
N ILE A 470 -21.48 -30.63 -9.93
CA ILE A 470 -20.60 -29.89 -10.83
C ILE A 470 -20.18 -28.59 -10.14
N ALA A 471 -18.88 -28.38 -9.99
CA ALA A 471 -18.33 -27.20 -9.32
C ALA A 471 -16.96 -26.81 -9.92
N PRO A 472 -16.59 -25.52 -9.86
CA PRO A 472 -15.27 -25.07 -10.28
C PRO A 472 -14.17 -25.53 -9.31
N LEU A 473 -12.94 -25.72 -9.79
CA LEU A 473 -11.78 -26.05 -8.96
C LEU A 473 -11.17 -24.78 -8.36
N GLN A 474 -11.51 -24.46 -7.11
CA GLN A 474 -11.04 -23.24 -6.43
C GLN A 474 -10.49 -23.54 -5.03
N PRO A 475 -9.18 -23.85 -4.90
CA PRO A 475 -8.53 -24.23 -3.64
C PRO A 475 -8.64 -23.23 -2.47
N GLY A 476 -9.01 -21.97 -2.75
CA GLY A 476 -9.21 -20.93 -1.74
C GLY A 476 -10.63 -20.83 -1.17
N GLN A 477 -11.59 -21.64 -1.65
CA GLN A 477 -12.98 -21.56 -1.23
C GLN A 477 -13.31 -22.55 -0.12
N ILE A 478 -14.15 -22.12 0.82
CA ILE A 478 -14.51 -22.92 2.01
C ILE A 478 -15.14 -24.28 1.63
N TRP A 479 -15.94 -24.30 0.56
CA TRP A 479 -16.62 -25.51 0.07
C TRP A 479 -15.68 -26.46 -0.71
N TYR A 480 -14.51 -26.00 -1.15
CA TYR A 480 -13.61 -26.81 -1.97
C TYR A 480 -13.01 -27.96 -1.18
N THR A 481 -12.51 -27.67 0.03
CA THR A 481 -11.94 -28.69 0.92
C THR A 481 -12.96 -29.77 1.26
N GLU A 482 -14.22 -29.39 1.47
CA GLU A 482 -15.33 -30.31 1.74
C GLU A 482 -15.63 -31.19 0.51
N LEU A 483 -15.73 -30.61 -0.70
CA LEU A 483 -15.91 -31.38 -1.94
C LEU A 483 -14.77 -32.38 -2.18
N VAL A 484 -13.52 -31.97 -2.01
CA VAL A 484 -12.36 -32.82 -2.30
C VAL A 484 -12.22 -33.94 -1.28
N ASN A 485 -12.49 -33.66 0.00
CA ASN A 485 -12.34 -34.65 1.08
C ASN A 485 -13.51 -35.63 1.13
N GLU A 486 -14.73 -35.19 0.78
CA GLU A 486 -15.94 -35.98 0.97
C GLU A 486 -16.47 -36.65 -0.31
N ASN A 487 -15.85 -36.41 -1.48
CA ASN A 487 -16.24 -37.12 -2.69
C ASN A 487 -15.74 -38.58 -2.68
N ALA A 488 -16.54 -39.46 -3.28
CA ALA A 488 -16.13 -40.83 -3.58
C ALA A 488 -15.30 -40.90 -4.87
N ARG A 489 -15.60 -40.02 -5.84
CA ARG A 489 -14.90 -39.95 -7.12
C ARG A 489 -15.00 -38.55 -7.70
N SER A 490 -13.96 -38.11 -8.40
CA SER A 490 -13.97 -36.86 -9.16
C SER A 490 -13.53 -37.06 -10.61
N HIS A 491 -14.06 -36.25 -11.53
CA HIS A 491 -13.65 -36.24 -12.94
C HIS A 491 -13.54 -34.80 -13.46
N MET A 492 -12.36 -34.46 -14.00
CA MET A 492 -12.13 -33.16 -14.63
C MET A 492 -12.93 -33.04 -15.93
N LEU A 493 -13.79 -32.03 -16.03
CA LEU A 493 -14.58 -31.80 -17.24
C LEU A 493 -13.85 -30.90 -18.24
N GLY A 494 -13.01 -29.98 -17.77
CA GLY A 494 -12.24 -29.04 -18.58
C GLY A 494 -12.59 -27.58 -18.29
N TRP A 495 -12.21 -26.68 -19.20
CA TRP A 495 -12.41 -25.25 -19.02
C TRP A 495 -13.85 -24.83 -19.30
N SER A 496 -14.41 -23.96 -18.45
CA SER A 496 -15.79 -23.47 -18.49
C SER A 496 -16.20 -22.91 -19.86
N ASN A 497 -15.31 -22.18 -20.54
CA ASN A 497 -15.56 -21.61 -21.87
C ASN A 497 -15.64 -22.66 -22.99
N GLU A 498 -15.20 -23.90 -22.74
CA GLU A 498 -15.21 -25.00 -23.71
C GLU A 498 -16.39 -25.95 -23.50
N ILE A 499 -16.81 -26.13 -22.26
CA ILE A 499 -17.80 -27.16 -21.85
C ILE A 499 -19.19 -26.59 -21.54
N VAL A 500 -19.31 -25.27 -21.34
CA VAL A 500 -20.56 -24.59 -20.99
C VAL A 500 -21.02 -23.68 -22.12
N GLU A 501 -22.33 -23.66 -22.38
CA GLU A 501 -22.98 -22.72 -23.30
C GLU A 501 -23.70 -21.61 -22.53
N PRO A 502 -23.59 -20.34 -22.97
CA PRO A 502 -24.29 -19.23 -22.33
C PRO A 502 -25.78 -19.25 -22.69
N ALA A 503 -26.65 -19.04 -21.70
CA ALA A 503 -28.07 -18.92 -21.95
C ALA A 503 -28.42 -17.69 -22.83
N THR A 504 -29.56 -17.73 -23.52
CA THR A 504 -30.05 -16.65 -24.40
C THR A 504 -30.10 -15.26 -23.71
N SER A 505 -30.28 -15.24 -22.39
CA SER A 505 -30.26 -14.03 -21.56
C SER A 505 -28.88 -13.34 -21.51
N LEU A 506 -27.79 -14.11 -21.62
CA LEU A 506 -26.40 -13.63 -21.60
C LEU A 506 -25.95 -13.15 -22.98
N ILE A 507 -26.34 -13.87 -24.03
CA ILE A 507 -26.05 -13.47 -25.43
C ILE A 507 -26.61 -12.07 -25.69
N LYS A 508 -27.84 -11.79 -25.23
CA LYS A 508 -28.47 -10.45 -25.34
C LYS A 508 -27.71 -9.33 -24.61
N LYS A 509 -26.89 -9.68 -23.61
CA LYS A 509 -26.10 -8.72 -22.80
C LYS A 509 -24.64 -8.62 -23.23
N ASN A 510 -24.21 -9.41 -24.22
CA ASN A 510 -22.85 -9.46 -24.75
C ASN A 510 -21.77 -9.70 -23.66
N LEU A 511 -22.05 -10.64 -22.75
CA LEU A 511 -21.19 -11.00 -21.62
C LEU A 511 -20.49 -12.35 -21.86
N LYS A 512 -19.28 -12.54 -21.34
CA LYS A 512 -18.49 -13.78 -21.46
C LYS A 512 -18.18 -14.39 -20.08
N LEU A 513 -18.09 -15.72 -20.02
CA LEU A 513 -17.60 -16.48 -18.85
C LEU A 513 -16.09 -16.25 -18.65
N SER A 514 -15.64 -16.22 -17.39
CA SER A 514 -14.23 -16.44 -17.08
C SER A 514 -13.86 -17.89 -17.40
N PRO A 515 -12.68 -18.15 -17.99
CA PRO A 515 -12.16 -19.50 -18.13
C PRO A 515 -11.76 -20.01 -16.73
N GLU A 516 -12.47 -21.03 -16.25
CA GLU A 516 -12.19 -21.74 -15.00
C GLU A 516 -12.29 -23.25 -15.24
N GLU A 517 -11.45 -24.03 -14.56
CA GLU A 517 -11.53 -25.49 -14.63
C GLU A 517 -12.75 -25.98 -13.83
N ILE A 518 -13.61 -26.76 -14.47
CA ILE A 518 -14.78 -27.37 -13.85
C ILE A 518 -14.53 -28.86 -13.63
N CYS A 519 -14.90 -29.32 -12.44
CA CYS A 519 -14.83 -30.72 -12.06
C CYS A 519 -16.21 -31.23 -11.68
N CYS A 520 -16.40 -32.52 -11.92
CA CYS A 520 -17.53 -33.29 -11.47
C CYS A 520 -17.13 -34.11 -10.24
N PHE A 521 -17.94 -34.07 -9.18
CA PHE A 521 -17.75 -34.80 -7.94
C PHE A 521 -18.94 -35.72 -7.68
N LEU A 522 -18.68 -37.01 -7.51
CA LEU A 522 -19.66 -37.97 -7.03
C LEU A 522 -19.56 -38.06 -5.51
N MET A 523 -20.64 -37.70 -4.83
CA MET A 523 -20.78 -37.82 -3.38
C MET A 523 -21.51 -39.13 -3.09
N ASP A 524 -20.89 -40.06 -2.35
CA ASP A 524 -21.51 -41.32 -1.90
C ASP A 524 -21.50 -41.35 -0.38
N ARG A 525 -22.67 -41.15 0.22
CA ARG A 525 -22.89 -41.07 1.68
C ARG A 525 -23.86 -42.16 2.17
N LYS A 526 -24.04 -43.23 1.41
CA LYS A 526 -24.88 -44.34 1.89
C LYS A 526 -24.18 -45.04 3.07
N PRO A 527 -24.91 -45.43 4.14
CA PRO A 527 -24.35 -45.89 5.40
C PRO A 527 -23.53 -47.19 5.34
N GLU A 528 -23.46 -47.86 4.18
CA GLU A 528 -22.79 -49.17 4.02
C GLU A 528 -21.26 -49.08 3.79
N LYS A 529 -20.65 -47.89 3.74
CA LYS A 529 -19.22 -47.71 3.36
C LYS A 529 -18.37 -46.82 4.30
N GLU A 530 -18.78 -46.60 5.55
CA GLU A 530 -18.04 -45.70 6.47
C GLU A 530 -16.66 -46.20 6.92
N GLU A 531 -16.33 -47.50 6.74
CA GLU A 531 -15.05 -48.08 7.19
C GLU A 531 -13.81 -47.58 6.41
N TYR A 532 -13.96 -47.07 5.17
CA TYR A 532 -12.81 -46.67 4.33
C TYR A 532 -12.32 -45.23 4.57
N SER A 533 -13.11 -44.39 5.25
CA SER A 533 -12.83 -42.96 5.42
C SER A 533 -11.85 -42.63 6.55
N GLN A 534 -11.68 -43.51 7.54
CA GLN A 534 -10.82 -43.26 8.70
C GLN A 534 -9.32 -43.42 8.39
N GLU A 535 -8.93 -44.25 7.42
CA GLU A 535 -7.52 -44.47 7.08
C GLU A 535 -6.88 -43.25 6.38
N ARG A 536 -7.66 -42.48 5.62
CA ARG A 536 -7.14 -41.29 4.88
C ARG A 536 -6.83 -40.09 5.78
N PHE A 537 -7.31 -40.08 7.02
CA PHE A 537 -7.08 -38.98 7.98
C PHE A 537 -5.68 -39.01 8.60
N GLN A 538 -4.98 -40.15 8.58
CA GLN A 538 -3.62 -40.26 9.13
C GLN A 538 -2.51 -39.90 8.13
N GLU A 539 -2.75 -40.04 6.82
CA GLU A 539 -1.71 -39.86 5.80
C GLU A 539 -1.33 -38.40 5.55
N TYR A 540 -2.20 -37.44 5.89
CA TYR A 540 -1.96 -35.99 5.67
C TYR A 540 -1.38 -35.23 6.89
N GLN A 541 -1.06 -35.91 8.00
CA GLN A 541 -0.36 -35.29 9.14
C GLN A 541 1.17 -35.37 9.06
N THR A 542 1.73 -35.99 8.02
CA THR A 542 3.19 -36.10 7.84
C THR A 542 3.66 -35.19 6.71
N TYR A 543 4.08 -33.97 7.05
CA TYR A 543 5.01 -33.18 6.21
C TYR A 543 6.43 -33.40 6.75
N PRO A 544 7.44 -33.58 5.88
CA PRO A 544 8.81 -33.83 6.31
C PRO A 544 9.45 -32.55 6.87
N GLU A 545 10.06 -32.68 8.04
CA GLU A 545 10.96 -31.67 8.61
C GLU A 545 12.10 -31.38 7.61
N GLU A 546 12.22 -30.12 7.18
CA GLU A 546 13.37 -29.65 6.43
C GLU A 546 14.63 -29.82 7.28
N GLN A 547 15.51 -30.75 6.89
CA GLN A 547 16.85 -30.86 7.43
C GLN A 547 17.72 -29.75 6.83
N GLU A 548 18.13 -28.83 7.70
CA GLU A 548 19.29 -27.96 7.48
C GLU A 548 20.55 -28.83 7.33
N THR A 549 21.28 -28.64 6.23
CA THR A 549 22.74 -28.84 6.15
C THR A 549 23.36 -27.73 5.33
#